data_AF-A0A7X2ST77-F1
#
_entry.id   AF-A0A7X2ST77-F1
#
_cell.length_a   1.000
_cell.length_b   1.000
_cell.length_c   1.000
_cell.angle_alpha   90.00
_cell.angle_beta   90.00
_cell.angle_gamma   90.00
#
_symmetry.space_group_name_H-M   'P 1'
#
loop_
_entity.id
_entity.type
_entity.pdbx_description
1 polymer ?
#
loop_
_entity_poly.entity_id
_entity_poly.type
_entity_poly.pdbx_seq_one_letter_code
_entity_poly.pdbx_strand_id
1 'polypeptide(L)'
;MEKKVEVVIATHKKYEMPTDDLYLPIHVGAELNKDKDLGYQKDNVGDNISDRNDRYSELTALYWAWKHVDAEYIGLAHYRRHFGGKNYHHGKDR
;
A
#
# COMPACT_ATOMS: atom_id res chain seq x y z
N MET A 1 17.23 6.93 -9.85
CA MET A 1 17.82 5.61 -9.54
C MET A 1 16.74 4.59 -9.80
N GLU A 2 17.07 3.52 -10.53
CA GLU A 2 16.18 2.39 -10.72
C GLU A 2 15.93 1.72 -9.36
N LYS A 3 14.67 1.61 -8.91
CA LYS A 3 14.34 0.96 -7.63
C LYS A 3 14.28 -0.55 -7.85
N LYS A 4 15.03 -1.31 -7.06
CA LYS A 4 14.93 -2.77 -7.11
C LYS A 4 13.62 -3.29 -6.51
N VAL A 5 13.17 -2.72 -5.40
CA VAL A 5 11.96 -3.15 -4.69
C VAL A 5 11.20 -1.93 -4.19
N GLU A 6 9.87 -1.97 -4.32
CA GLU A 6 8.94 -1.04 -3.67
C GLU A 6 7.81 -1.87 -3.02
N VAL A 7 7.47 -1.59 -1.77
CA VAL A 7 6.33 -2.22 -1.10
C VAL A 7 5.26 -1.17 -0.85
N VAL A 8 4.14 -1.27 -1.58
CA VAL A 8 3.00 -0.39 -1.31
C VAL A 8 2.26 -0.83 -0.05
N ILE A 9 1.96 0.15 0.81
CA ILE A 9 1.17 -0.04 2.03
C ILE A 9 -0.24 0.49 1.77
N ALA A 10 -1.21 -0.42 1.62
CA ALA A 10 -2.62 -0.05 1.46
C ALA A 10 -3.20 0.47 2.79
N THR A 11 -3.73 1.70 2.76
CA THR A 11 -4.38 2.33 3.91
C THR A 11 -5.62 3.14 3.52
N HIS A 12 -6.63 3.18 4.40
CA HIS A 12 -7.81 4.02 4.27
C HIS A 12 -7.90 5.09 5.40
N LYS A 13 -6.84 5.21 6.22
CA LYS A 13 -6.75 6.22 7.29
C LYS A 13 -5.30 6.57 7.63
N LYS A 14 -5.10 7.69 8.33
CA LYS A 14 -3.79 8.04 8.90
C LYS A 14 -3.32 6.94 9.85
N TYR A 15 -2.05 6.58 9.72
CA TYR A 15 -1.38 5.61 10.58
C TYR A 15 0.10 5.95 10.71
N GLU A 16 0.76 5.35 11.70
CA GLU A 16 2.22 5.42 11.84
C GLU A 16 2.86 4.57 10.75
N MET A 17 3.40 5.22 9.72
CA MET A 17 4.01 4.55 8.57
C MET A 17 5.51 4.35 8.81
N PRO A 18 6.11 3.27 8.28
CA PRO A 18 7.55 3.13 8.24
C PRO A 18 8.21 4.35 7.57
N THR A 19 9.38 4.76 8.06
CA THR A 19 10.17 5.86 7.48
C THR A 19 11.18 5.39 6.44
N ASP A 20 11.25 4.08 6.18
CA ASP A 20 12.14 3.50 5.19
C ASP A 20 11.57 3.69 3.78
N ASP A 21 12.41 4.17 2.84
CA ASP A 21 12.06 4.49 1.45
C ASP A 21 11.63 3.27 0.60
N LEU A 22 11.75 2.06 1.15
CA LEU A 22 11.18 0.82 0.62
C LEU A 22 9.65 0.80 0.66
N TYR A 23 9.03 1.60 1.53
CA TYR A 23 7.60 1.56 1.76
C TYR A 23 6.91 2.82 1.24
N LEU A 24 5.89 2.61 0.40
CA LEU A 24 5.06 3.67 -0.15
C LEU A 24 3.62 3.56 0.37
N PRO A 25 3.18 4.42 1.31
CA PRO A 25 1.79 4.47 1.73
C PRO A 25 0.86 4.93 0.60
N ILE A 26 -0.16 4.12 0.32
CA ILE A 26 -1.21 4.41 -0.67
C ILE A 26 -2.56 4.57 0.04
N HIS A 27 -3.19 5.74 -0.12
CA HIS A 27 -4.60 5.95 0.22
C HIS A 27 -5.47 5.21 -0.79
N VAL A 28 -5.98 4.04 -0.39
CA VAL A 28 -6.87 3.20 -1.22
C VAL A 28 -8.31 3.69 -1.18
N GLY A 29 -9.02 3.52 -2.29
CA GLY A 29 -10.39 4.00 -2.43
C GLY A 29 -10.51 5.50 -2.32
N ALA A 30 -9.47 6.25 -2.72
CA ALA A 30 -9.47 7.71 -2.70
C ALA A 30 -10.57 8.28 -3.62
N GLU A 31 -10.95 7.56 -4.68
CA GLU A 31 -12.06 7.94 -5.56
C GLU A 31 -13.42 7.89 -4.85
N LEU A 32 -13.58 6.97 -3.89
CA LEU A 32 -14.77 6.84 -3.06
C LEU A 32 -14.76 7.77 -1.83
N ASN A 33 -13.63 8.43 -1.54
CA ASN A 33 -13.40 9.26 -0.36
C ASN A 33 -12.70 10.59 -0.72
N LYS A 34 -13.21 11.30 -1.73
CA LYS A 34 -12.57 12.50 -2.29
C LYS A 34 -12.40 13.65 -1.30
N ASP A 35 -13.23 13.69 -0.27
CA ASP A 35 -13.22 14.64 0.84
C ASP A 35 -12.13 14.36 1.88
N LYS A 36 -11.52 13.16 1.86
CA LYS A 36 -10.46 12.77 2.78
C LYS A 36 -9.09 12.92 2.14
N ASP A 37 -8.25 13.72 2.76
CA ASP A 37 -6.83 13.77 2.45
C ASP A 37 -6.00 13.20 3.60
N LEU A 38 -5.34 12.08 3.33
CA LEU A 38 -4.44 11.43 4.27
C LEU A 38 -2.99 11.90 4.08
N GLY A 39 -2.70 12.81 3.15
CA GLY A 39 -1.33 13.23 2.83
C GLY A 39 -0.42 12.08 2.38
N TYR A 40 -1.02 11.04 1.80
CA TYR A 40 -0.34 9.90 1.19
C TYR A 40 -0.61 9.91 -0.32
N GLN A 41 0.17 9.14 -1.08
CA GLN A 41 -0.12 8.92 -2.50
C GLN A 41 -1.53 8.32 -2.63
N LYS A 42 -2.35 8.87 -3.53
CA LYS A 42 -3.72 8.39 -3.75
C LYS A 42 -3.74 7.39 -4.89
N ASP A 43 -4.55 6.34 -4.75
CA ASP A 43 -4.73 5.33 -5.78
C ASP A 43 -5.60 5.81 -6.95
N ASN A 44 -6.24 6.99 -6.86
CA ASN A 44 -7.11 7.56 -7.90
C ASN A 44 -6.41 8.54 -8.86
N VAL A 45 -5.08 8.51 -8.93
CA VAL A 45 -4.28 9.37 -9.82
C VAL A 45 -3.89 8.59 -11.08
N GLY A 46 -4.09 9.17 -12.27
CA GLY A 46 -3.71 8.54 -13.54
C GLY A 46 -4.54 7.29 -13.87
N ASP A 47 -3.93 6.29 -14.51
CA ASP A 47 -4.56 4.99 -14.78
C ASP A 47 -4.81 4.22 -13.48
N ASN A 48 -6.08 3.98 -13.15
CA ASN A 48 -6.45 3.39 -11.86
C ASN A 48 -7.82 2.66 -11.87
N ILE A 49 -8.08 1.96 -10.76
CA ILE A 49 -9.36 1.28 -10.46
C ILE A 49 -9.84 1.62 -9.03
N SER A 50 -9.54 2.82 -8.55
CA SER A 50 -9.83 3.25 -7.16
C SER A 50 -11.34 3.23 -6.85
N ASP A 51 -12.18 3.49 -7.86
CA ASP A 51 -13.64 3.40 -7.79
C ASP A 51 -14.16 1.99 -7.43
N ARG A 52 -13.31 0.95 -7.58
CA ARG A 52 -13.64 -0.44 -7.29
C ARG A 52 -13.07 -0.93 -5.95
N ASN A 53 -12.57 -0.02 -5.11
CA ASN A 53 -11.99 -0.39 -3.82
C ASN A 53 -12.98 -1.12 -2.89
N ASP A 54 -14.29 -0.87 -3.04
CA ASP A 54 -15.36 -1.60 -2.35
C ASP A 54 -15.36 -3.12 -2.64
N ARG A 55 -14.83 -3.53 -3.78
CA ARG A 55 -14.79 -4.92 -4.26
C ARG A 55 -13.40 -5.52 -4.29
N TYR A 56 -12.39 -4.70 -4.56
CA TYR A 56 -11.00 -5.13 -4.77
C TYR A 56 -10.08 -4.83 -3.59
N SER A 57 -10.52 -4.03 -2.62
CA SER A 57 -9.76 -3.67 -1.41
C SER A 57 -8.31 -3.26 -1.75
N GLU A 58 -7.31 -3.82 -1.07
CA GLU A 58 -5.90 -3.48 -1.23
C GLU A 58 -5.33 -3.71 -2.65
N LEU A 59 -6.04 -4.44 -3.51
CA LEU A 59 -5.62 -4.63 -4.91
C LEU A 59 -5.70 -3.33 -5.73
N THR A 60 -6.45 -2.33 -5.29
CA THR A 60 -6.45 -1.00 -5.94
C THR A 60 -5.09 -0.30 -5.80
N ALA A 61 -4.44 -0.41 -4.63
CA ALA A 61 -3.06 0.06 -4.43
C ALA A 61 -2.07 -0.71 -5.31
N LEU A 62 -2.18 -2.04 -5.36
CA LEU A 62 -1.29 -2.86 -6.17
C LEU A 62 -1.45 -2.59 -7.67
N TYR A 63 -2.68 -2.39 -8.15
CA TYR A 63 -2.95 -1.98 -9.52
C TYR A 63 -2.31 -0.63 -9.83
N TRP A 64 -2.51 0.36 -8.96
CA TRP A 64 -1.91 1.68 -9.14
C TRP A 64 -0.38 1.58 -9.19
N ALA A 65 0.23 0.83 -8.28
CA ALA A 65 1.67 0.60 -8.27
C ALA A 65 2.16 -0.03 -9.59
N TRP A 66 1.47 -1.05 -10.09
CA TRP A 66 1.80 -1.67 -11.38
C TRP A 66 1.83 -0.66 -12.54
N LYS A 67 1.00 0.38 -12.51
CA LYS A 67 0.92 1.39 -13.57
C LYS A 67 1.90 2.56 -13.41
N HIS A 68 2.26 2.89 -12.18
CA HIS A 68 2.90 4.19 -11.86
C HIS A 68 4.23 4.07 -11.12
N VAL A 69 4.59 2.88 -10.63
CA VAL A 69 5.85 2.65 -9.91
C VAL A 69 6.81 1.90 -10.83
N ASP A 70 7.98 2.50 -11.03
CA ASP A 70 9.11 1.89 -11.74
C ASP A 70 10.00 1.12 -10.75
N ALA A 71 9.72 -0.17 -10.57
CA ALA A 71 10.51 -1.07 -9.73
C ALA A 71 10.56 -2.51 -10.30
N GLU A 72 11.68 -3.20 -10.10
CA GLU A 72 11.85 -4.61 -10.52
C GLU A 72 10.88 -5.55 -9.77
N TYR A 73 10.63 -5.26 -8.49
CA TYR A 73 9.69 -5.99 -7.65
C TYR A 73 8.72 -5.05 -6.93
N ILE A 74 7.42 -5.33 -7.04
CA ILE A 74 6.36 -4.62 -6.31
C ILE A 74 5.75 -5.56 -5.28
N GLY A 75 5.81 -5.16 -4.00
CA GLY A 75 5.16 -5.82 -2.87
C GLY A 75 3.90 -5.10 -2.42
N LEU A 76 3.04 -5.80 -1.68
CA LEU A 76 1.83 -5.25 -1.06
C LEU A 76 1.79 -5.61 0.42
N ALA A 77 1.54 -4.62 1.27
CA ALA A 77 1.31 -4.79 2.70
C ALA A 77 0.07 -4.01 3.14
N HIS A 78 -0.53 -4.44 4.26
CA HIS A 78 -1.63 -3.72 4.89
C HIS A 78 -1.09 -2.82 6.00
N TYR A 79 -1.66 -1.62 6.18
CA TYR A 79 -1.13 -0.59 7.10
C TYR A 79 -0.86 -1.01 8.55
N ARG A 80 -1.55 -2.05 9.07
CA ARG A 80 -1.38 -2.59 10.44
C ARG A 80 -0.99 -4.07 10.50
N ARG A 81 -0.60 -4.69 9.37
CA ARG A 81 -0.18 -6.10 9.33
C ARG A 81 1.13 -6.18 8.59
N HIS A 82 2.19 -6.45 9.34
CA HIS A 82 3.56 -6.42 8.85
C HIS A 82 4.06 -7.84 8.60
N PHE A 83 5.06 -7.98 7.72
CA PHE A 83 5.75 -9.24 7.56
C PHE A 83 6.55 -9.59 8.82
N GLY A 84 6.45 -10.84 9.28
CA GLY A 84 7.26 -11.33 10.38
C GLY A 84 8.73 -11.42 9.96
N GLY A 85 9.63 -10.96 10.83
CA GLY A 85 11.08 -11.11 10.62
C GLY A 85 11.51 -12.58 10.76
N LYS A 86 12.76 -12.87 10.38
CA LYS A 86 13.35 -14.24 10.41
C LYS A 86 13.19 -14.98 11.75
N ASN A 87 13.12 -14.24 12.86
CA ASN A 87 13.01 -14.80 14.21
C ASN A 87 11.58 -14.77 14.77
N TYR A 88 10.58 -14.39 13.95
CA TYR A 88 9.18 -14.36 14.38
C TYR A 88 8.58 -15.77 14.35
N HIS A 89 8.36 -16.36 15.53
CA HIS A 89 7.64 -17.62 15.68
C HIS A 89 6.25 -17.34 16.26
N HIS A 90 5.22 -17.45 15.42
CA HIS A 90 3.84 -17.38 15.88
C HIS A 90 3.50 -18.64 16.70
N GLY A 91 3.23 -18.51 18.00
CA GLY A 91 2.64 -19.59 18.82
C GLY A 91 3.59 -20.57 19.52
N LYS A 92 4.76 -20.16 20.03
CA LYS A 92 5.59 -21.05 20.88
C LYS A 92 5.13 -21.20 22.33
N ASP A 93 4.08 -20.49 22.76
CA ASP A 93 3.52 -20.57 24.12
C ASP A 93 2.05 -21.04 24.15
N ARG A 94 1.70 -22.07 23.38
CA ARG A 94 0.42 -22.79 23.52
C ARG A 94 0.64 -24.29 23.56
#